data_AF-A0A3M4LS54-F1
#
_entry.id   AF-A0A3M4LS54-F1
#
_cell.length_a   1.000
_cell.length_b   1.000
_cell.length_c   1.000
_cell.angle_alpha   90.00
_cell.angle_beta   90.00
_cell.angle_gamma   90.00
#
_symmetry.space_group_name_H-M   'P 1'
#
loop_
_entity.id
_entity.type
_entity.pdbx_description
1 polymer ?
#
loop_
_entity_poly.entity_id
_entity_poly.type
_entity_poly.pdbx_seq_one_letter_code
_entity_poly.pdbx_strand_id
1 'polypeptide(L)'
;MSSLLTSAQLQLLFALCFMAGEHQLALAEKLLNSSLLSSEVDELCELISNEFLINGIEESFEPNRYGLELELLLDAVNRGRGQGR
;
A
#
# COMPACT_ATOMS: atom_id res chain seq x y z
N MET A 1 8.14 -12.02 -13.97
CA MET A 1 7.77 -10.75 -13.33
C MET A 1 7.52 -11.07 -11.87
N SER A 2 8.50 -10.82 -11.01
CA SER A 2 8.37 -11.06 -9.58
C SER A 2 7.52 -9.92 -9.04
N SER A 3 6.18 -10.08 -9.08
CA SER A 3 5.30 -9.05 -8.54
C SER A 3 5.56 -8.98 -7.03
N LEU A 4 6.05 -7.83 -6.59
CA LEU A 4 6.35 -7.57 -5.18
C LEU A 4 5.10 -7.71 -4.29
N LEU A 5 3.93 -7.62 -4.93
CA LEU A 5 2.61 -7.79 -4.34
C LEU A 5 1.89 -8.99 -4.96
N THR A 6 1.04 -9.63 -4.16
CA THR A 6 0.04 -10.57 -4.62
C THR A 6 -1.09 -9.86 -5.38
N SER A 7 -1.89 -10.60 -6.16
CA SER A 7 -3.04 -10.03 -6.87
C SER A 7 -4.04 -9.34 -5.94
N ALA A 8 -4.26 -9.89 -4.73
CA ALA A 8 -5.15 -9.32 -3.74
C ALA A 8 -4.61 -7.98 -3.20
N GLN A 9 -3.33 -7.94 -2.85
CA GLN A 9 -2.66 -6.70 -2.41
C GLN A 9 -2.63 -5.64 -3.51
N LEU A 10 -2.46 -6.04 -4.77
CA LEU A 10 -2.53 -5.11 -5.90
C LEU A 10 -3.92 -4.50 -6.04
N GLN A 11 -4.97 -5.33 -5.97
CA GLN A 11 -6.36 -4.85 -6.03
C GLN A 11 -6.66 -3.90 -4.88
N LEU A 12 -6.22 -4.23 -3.66
CA LEU A 12 -6.38 -3.38 -2.49
C LEU A 12 -5.65 -2.04 -2.67
N LEU A 13 -4.38 -2.05 -3.10
CA LEU A 13 -3.62 -0.83 -3.37
C LEU A 13 -4.31 0.07 -4.41
N PHE A 14 -4.75 -0.51 -5.53
CA PHE A 14 -5.45 0.25 -6.57
C PHE A 14 -6.77 0.84 -6.06
N ALA A 15 -7.52 0.11 -5.23
CA ALA A 15 -8.74 0.63 -4.63
C ALA A 15 -8.46 1.83 -3.71
N LEU A 16 -7.45 1.74 -2.85
CA LEU A 16 -7.03 2.83 -1.97
C LEU A 16 -6.58 4.06 -2.77
N CYS A 17 -5.70 3.84 -3.74
CA CYS A 17 -5.19 4.91 -4.59
C CYS A 17 -6.30 5.56 -5.42
N PHE A 18 -7.25 4.78 -5.93
CA PHE A 18 -8.42 5.31 -6.64
C PHE A 18 -9.29 6.20 -5.75
N MET A 19 -9.50 5.82 -4.49
CA MET A 19 -10.24 6.64 -3.52
C MET A 19 -9.48 7.91 -3.11
N ALA A 20 -8.15 7.85 -3.07
CA ALA A 20 -7.29 8.97 -2.69
C ALA A 20 -7.15 10.03 -3.81
N GLY A 21 -7.09 9.60 -5.07
CA GLY A 21 -7.08 10.49 -6.24
C GLY A 21 -6.12 10.06 -7.35
N GLU A 22 -6.12 10.84 -8.44
CA GLU A 22 -5.36 10.53 -9.66
C GLU A 22 -3.84 10.45 -9.43
N HIS A 23 -3.29 11.26 -8.51
CA HIS A 23 -1.87 11.23 -8.17
C HIS A 23 -1.45 9.89 -7.55
N GLN A 24 -2.19 9.44 -6.52
CA GLN A 24 -1.92 8.18 -5.85
C GLN A 24 -2.14 7.00 -6.79
N LEU A 25 -3.11 7.08 -7.71
CA LEU A 25 -3.33 6.08 -8.74
C LEU A 25 -2.10 5.96 -9.67
N ALA A 26 -1.52 7.09 -10.09
CA ALA A 26 -0.28 7.08 -10.87
C ALA A 26 0.89 6.45 -10.08
N LEU A 27 0.96 6.65 -8.76
CA LEU A 27 1.97 5.99 -7.92
C LEU A 27 1.81 4.46 -7.91
N ALA A 28 0.59 3.94 -7.84
CA ALA A 28 0.32 2.50 -7.93
C ALA A 28 0.76 1.91 -9.28
N GLU A 29 0.55 2.64 -10.38
CA GLU A 29 1.05 2.23 -11.71
C GLU A 29 2.59 2.29 -11.80
N LYS A 30 3.23 3.29 -11.19
CA LYS A 30 4.70 3.36 -11.10
C LYS A 30 5.27 2.21 -10.27
N LEU A 31 4.55 1.76 -9.24
CA LEU A 31 4.93 0.61 -8.43
C LEU A 31 5.02 -0.67 -9.26
N LEU A 32 4.03 -0.92 -10.12
CA LEU A 32 4.03 -2.06 -11.05
C LEU A 32 5.25 -2.07 -11.98
N ASN A 33 5.72 -0.88 -12.36
CA ASN A 33 6.88 -0.70 -13.21
C ASN A 33 8.21 -0.63 -12.44
N SER A 34 8.20 -0.82 -11.11
CA SER A 34 9.39 -0.69 -10.24
C SER A 34 10.11 0.66 -10.40
N SER A 35 9.35 1.72 -10.68
CA SER A 35 9.86 3.06 -11.02
C SER A 35 9.54 4.10 -9.94
N LEU A 36 9.18 3.64 -8.74
CA LEU A 36 8.91 4.53 -7.61
C LEU A 36 10.20 5.03 -6.97
N LEU A 37 10.22 6.33 -6.68
CA LEU A 37 11.21 6.94 -5.81
C LEU A 37 10.91 6.60 -4.34
N SER A 38 11.93 6.65 -3.48
CA SER A 38 11.74 6.36 -2.06
C SER A 38 10.70 7.27 -1.39
N SER A 39 10.63 8.55 -1.79
CA SER A 39 9.62 9.51 -1.31
C SER A 39 8.20 9.14 -1.75
N GLU A 40 8.05 8.60 -2.94
CA GLU A 40 6.74 8.18 -3.46
C GLU A 40 6.27 6.87 -2.81
N VAL A 41 7.21 6.00 -2.42
CA VAL A 41 6.90 4.86 -1.57
C VAL A 41 6.43 5.34 -0.19
N ASP A 42 7.06 6.37 0.38
CA ASP A 42 6.62 6.94 1.66
C ASP A 42 5.19 7.50 1.56
N GLU A 43 4.82 8.15 0.45
CA GLU A 43 3.44 8.61 0.20
C GLU A 43 2.43 7.46 0.17
N LEU A 44 2.75 6.35 -0.50
CA LEU A 44 1.88 5.16 -0.51
C LEU A 44 1.76 4.52 0.87
N CYS A 45 2.88 4.43 1.61
CA CYS A 45 2.90 3.92 2.97
C CYS A 45 2.06 4.78 3.91
N GLU A 46 2.13 6.11 3.78
CA GLU A 46 1.32 7.04 4.55
C GLU A 46 -0.17 6.86 4.25
N LEU A 47 -0.54 6.72 2.98
CA LEU A 47 -1.93 6.45 2.58
C LEU A 47 -2.47 5.16 3.23
N ILE A 48 -1.73 4.06 3.13
CA ILE A 48 -2.12 2.77 3.70
C ILE A 48 -2.21 2.86 5.23
N SER A 49 -1.27 3.55 5.87
CA SER A 49 -1.26 3.73 7.32
C SER A 49 -2.44 4.57 7.81
N ASN A 50 -2.79 5.63 7.09
CA ASN A 50 -3.95 6.44 7.41
C ASN A 50 -5.25 5.63 7.28
N GLU A 51 -5.39 4.84 6.21
CA GLU A 51 -6.54 3.95 6.06
C GLU A 51 -6.63 2.92 7.20
N PHE A 52 -5.50 2.35 7.60
CA PHE A 52 -5.43 1.41 8.72
C PHE A 52 -5.93 2.04 10.02
N LEU A 53 -5.51 3.28 10.31
CA LEU A 53 -5.94 3.99 11.51
C LEU A 53 -7.44 4.35 11.51
N ILE A 54 -8.03 4.56 10.33
CA ILE A 54 -9.44 4.98 10.20
C ILE A 54 -10.38 3.77 10.18
N ASN A 55 -10.04 2.75 9.38
CA ASN A 55 -10.93 1.63 9.05
C ASN A 55 -10.37 0.26 9.43
N GLY A 56 -9.08 0.17 9.75
CA GLY A 56 -8.38 -1.08 10.05
C GLY A 56 -8.40 -1.48 11.53
N ILE A 57 -8.80 -0.59 12.43
CA ILE A 57 -8.78 -0.81 13.88
C ILE A 57 -10.22 -0.84 14.42
N GLU A 58 -10.55 -1.86 15.21
CA GLU A 58 -11.84 -1.93 15.92
C GLU A 58 -11.84 -1.08 17.20
N GLU A 59 -13.02 -0.89 17.81
CA GLU A 59 -13.15 -0.20 19.10
C GLU A 59 -12.35 -0.88 20.23
N SER A 60 -12.00 -2.15 20.06
CA SER A 60 -11.10 -2.91 20.94
C SER A 60 -9.63 -2.52 20.83
N PHE A 61 -9.28 -1.60 19.93
CA PHE A 61 -7.91 -1.25 19.54
C PHE A 61 -7.13 -2.42 18.89
N GLU A 62 -7.82 -3.48 18.48
CA GLU A 62 -7.23 -4.58 17.72
C GLU A 62 -7.43 -4.36 16.21
N PRO A 63 -6.47 -4.79 15.37
CA PRO A 63 -6.66 -4.75 13.93
C PRO A 63 -7.76 -5.74 13.52
N ASN A 64 -8.73 -5.27 12.75
CA ASN A 64 -9.70 -6.16 12.11
C ASN A 64 -9.07 -6.89 10.92
N ARG A 65 -9.86 -7.74 10.26
CA ARG A 65 -9.40 -8.48 9.05
C ARG A 65 -8.85 -7.56 7.96
N TYR A 66 -9.50 -6.43 7.74
CA TYR A 66 -9.06 -5.44 6.76
C TYR A 66 -7.77 -4.73 7.20
N GLY A 67 -7.64 -4.41 8.49
CA GLY A 67 -6.42 -3.87 9.08
C GLY A 67 -5.22 -4.81 8.89
N LEU A 68 -5.40 -6.12 9.10
CA LEU A 68 -4.37 -7.12 8.85
C LEU A 68 -3.96 -7.18 7.37
N GLU A 69 -4.91 -7.03 6.44
CA GLU A 69 -4.62 -6.96 5.00
C GLU A 69 -3.83 -5.69 4.64
N LEU A 70 -4.15 -4.55 5.26
CA LEU A 70 -3.43 -3.30 5.09
C LEU A 70 -2.01 -3.36 5.66
N GLU A 71 -1.79 -3.99 6.81
CA GLU A 71 -0.44 -4.21 7.35
C GLU A 71 0.41 -5.07 6.41
N LEU A 72 -0.15 -6.16 5.89
CA LEU A 72 0.52 -7.02 4.92
C LEU A 72 0.83 -6.27 3.62
N LEU A 73 -0.08 -5.40 3.17
CA LEU A 73 0.13 -4.53 2.02
C LEU A 73 1.26 -3.52 2.30
N LEU A 74 1.24 -2.88 3.46
CA LEU A 74 2.25 -1.91 3.88
C LEU A 74 3.65 -2.54 3.90
N ASP A 75 3.79 -3.73 4.49
CA ASP A 75 5.06 -4.46 4.50
C ASP A 75 5.52 -4.81 3.08
N ALA A 76 4.61 -5.24 2.19
CA ALA A 76 4.94 -5.53 0.80
C ALA A 76 5.42 -4.28 0.04
N VAL A 77 4.71 -3.16 0.15
CA VAL A 77 5.11 -1.89 -0.49
C VAL A 77 6.47 -1.42 0.05
N ASN A 78 6.69 -1.53 1.36
CA ASN A 78 7.93 -1.09 2.01
C ASN A 78 9.12 -2.00 1.68
N ARG A 79 8.91 -3.31 1.48
CA ARG A 79 9.94 -4.24 0.98
C ARG A 79 10.45 -3.88 -0.41
N GLY A 80 9.62 -3.21 -1.22
CA GLY A 80 10.03 -2.71 -2.54
C GLY A 80 11.23 -1.77 -2.48
N ARG A 81 11.43 -1.08 -1.35
CA ARG A 81 12.59 -0.20 -1.12
C ARG A 81 13.91 -0.95 -1.07
N GLY A 82 13.89 -2.22 -0.65
CA GLY A 82 15.10 -3.01 -0.38
C GLY A 82 15.72 -3.68 -1.60
N GLN A 83 14.99 -3.80 -2.72
CA GLN A 83 15.48 -4.46 -3.94
C GLN A 83 16.28 -3.53 -4.88
N GLY A 84 16.45 -2.26 -4.51
CA GLY A 84 17.24 -1.28 -5.27
C GLY A 84 18.75 -1.26 -4.95
N ARG A 85 19.34 -2.36 -4.45
CA ARG A 85 20.80 -2.46 -4.20
C ARG A 85 21.40 -3.66 -4.90
#